data_AF-A0A086ARA0-F1
#
_entry.id   AF-A0A086ARA0-F1
#
_cell.length_a   1.000
_cell.length_b   1.000
_cell.length_c   1.000
_cell.angle_alpha   90.00
_cell.angle_beta   90.00
_cell.angle_gamma   90.00
#
_symmetry.space_group_name_H-M   'P 1'
#
loop_
_entity.id
_entity.type
_entity.pdbx_description
1 polymer ?
#
loop_
_entity_poly.entity_id
_entity_poly.type
_entity_poly.pdbx_seq_one_letter_code
_entity_poly.pdbx_strand_id
1 'polypeptide(L)'
;MEHPLKNFSKTYRLETIVVSNPDTSYRTEKSYVRVAEVYYLGNEKDYFKYHVLVVDFNFSNDDNAMGKFLKQISYLFDELELAVDKNGHIVEINNLDFLRLRWMKLAARLSENHEGEAINNYFSQISSVLEEESRLISFLEGYNMFGLLFNGLLQPLDTKIKRVSSEGFTEIITPVRDGDKIILTTAAEDPEPAGIDHFRGLFVFREGHNEEGFTEIKKDNTHLKHSLLWIG
;
A
#
# COMPACT_ATOMS: atom_id res chain seq x y z
N MET A 1 -15.71 18.86 11.86
CA MET A 1 -14.53 18.02 12.11
C MET A 1 -13.43 18.54 11.20
N GLU A 2 -12.32 19.03 11.75
CA GLU A 2 -11.16 19.40 10.93
C GLU A 2 -10.45 18.12 10.48
N HIS A 3 -10.10 18.05 9.20
CA HIS A 3 -9.55 16.85 8.58
C HIS A 3 -8.03 16.79 8.82
N PRO A 4 -7.44 15.65 9.22
CA PRO A 4 -5.99 15.52 9.48
C PRO A 4 -5.08 15.71 8.23
N LEU A 5 -5.66 15.99 7.06
CA LEU A 5 -4.93 16.31 5.82
C LEU A 5 -5.32 17.69 5.26
N LYS A 6 -6.05 18.53 6.02
CA LYS A 6 -6.38 19.89 5.57
C LYS A 6 -5.13 20.77 5.55
N ASN A 7 -4.80 21.28 4.36
CA ASN A 7 -3.92 22.41 4.02
C ASN A 7 -2.48 22.19 3.54
N PHE A 8 -1.91 20.98 3.49
CA PHE A 8 -0.58 20.80 2.88
C PHE A 8 -0.48 19.45 2.17
N SER A 9 0.15 19.46 0.98
CA SER A 9 0.68 18.24 0.37
C SER A 9 1.57 17.55 1.40
N LYS A 10 1.32 16.26 1.67
CA LYS A 10 2.20 15.47 2.53
C LYS A 10 2.97 14.48 1.69
N THR A 11 4.26 14.39 1.93
CA THR A 11 5.15 13.46 1.25
C THR A 11 5.39 12.25 2.13
N TYR A 12 5.14 11.08 1.57
CA TYR A 12 5.32 9.81 2.23
C TYR A 12 6.32 8.94 1.47
N ARG A 13 7.22 8.31 2.21
CA ARG A 13 8.04 7.21 1.71
C ARG A 13 7.34 5.90 2.05
N LEU A 14 7.00 5.13 1.03
CA LEU A 14 6.48 3.77 1.15
C LEU A 14 7.58 2.80 0.75
N GLU A 15 7.85 1.79 1.56
CA GLU A 15 8.85 0.77 1.24
C GLU A 15 8.32 -0.63 1.54
N THR A 16 8.54 -1.52 0.58
CA THR A 16 8.35 -2.96 0.77
C THR A 16 9.69 -3.68 0.66
N ILE A 17 10.07 -4.41 1.70
CA ILE A 17 11.21 -5.32 1.69
C ILE A 17 10.67 -6.74 1.59
N VAL A 18 11.16 -7.47 0.58
CA VAL A 18 10.85 -8.88 0.35
C VAL A 18 12.11 -9.69 0.61
N VAL A 19 12.10 -10.48 1.68
CA VAL A 19 13.15 -11.45 1.99
C VAL A 19 12.65 -12.84 1.59
N SER A 20 13.33 -13.48 0.65
CA SER A 20 13.02 -14.86 0.23
C SER A 20 14.04 -15.84 0.79
N ASN A 21 13.55 -16.99 1.26
CA ASN A 21 14.32 -18.04 1.92
C ASN A 21 15.12 -17.51 3.13
N PRO A 22 14.44 -16.89 4.11
CA PRO A 22 15.11 -16.19 5.21
C PRO A 22 16.04 -17.10 6.04
N ASP A 23 15.73 -18.39 6.13
CA ASP A 23 16.43 -19.36 6.98
C ASP A 23 17.47 -20.20 6.23
N THR A 24 17.81 -19.83 4.98
CA THR A 24 18.76 -20.58 4.14
C THR A 24 19.98 -19.77 3.72
N SER A 25 21.03 -20.45 3.27
CA SER A 25 22.26 -19.82 2.77
C SER A 25 22.08 -19.07 1.45
N TYR A 26 20.95 -19.25 0.75
CA TYR A 26 20.59 -18.56 -0.48
C TYR A 26 19.51 -17.50 -0.26
N ARG A 27 19.46 -16.93 0.97
CA ARG A 27 18.63 -15.78 1.32
C ARG A 27 18.83 -14.64 0.32
N THR A 28 17.72 -14.12 -0.21
CA THR A 28 17.73 -12.91 -1.05
C THR A 28 16.85 -11.84 -0.44
N GLU A 29 17.20 -10.59 -0.66
CA GLU A 29 16.46 -9.43 -0.17
C GLU A 29 16.29 -8.42 -1.31
N LYS A 30 15.07 -7.93 -1.49
CA LYS A 30 14.74 -6.88 -2.46
C LYS A 30 13.95 -5.78 -1.76
N SER A 31 14.29 -4.53 -2.03
CA SER A 31 13.52 -3.37 -1.56
C SER A 31 12.87 -2.65 -2.73
N TYR A 32 11.62 -2.24 -2.53
CA TYR A 32 10.82 -1.46 -3.46
C TYR A 32 10.32 -0.21 -2.75
N VAL A 33 10.92 0.93 -3.08
CA VAL A 33 10.60 2.22 -2.45
C VAL A 33 9.83 3.10 -3.44
N ARG A 34 8.82 3.79 -2.92
CA ARG A 34 8.05 4.83 -3.61
C ARG A 34 8.00 6.08 -2.75
N VAL A 35 8.19 7.25 -3.36
CA VAL A 35 7.92 8.53 -2.70
C VAL A 35 6.65 9.10 -3.29
N ALA A 36 5.62 9.28 -2.46
CA ALA A 36 4.30 9.73 -2.88
C ALA A 36 3.93 11.04 -2.20
N GLU A 37 3.51 12.02 -2.99
CA GLU A 37 2.88 13.25 -2.54
C GLU A 37 1.36 13.05 -2.51
N VAL A 38 0.74 13.43 -1.40
CA VAL A 38 -0.70 13.26 -1.15
C VAL A 38 -1.33 14.63 -0.99
N TYR A 39 -2.17 14.99 -1.93
CA TYR A 39 -2.86 16.27 -2.01
C TYR A 39 -4.31 16.10 -1.61
N TYR A 40 -4.75 16.83 -0.58
CA TYR A 40 -6.16 16.93 -0.23
C TYR A 40 -6.88 17.90 -1.16
N LEU A 41 -7.83 17.41 -1.95
CA LEU A 41 -8.56 18.20 -2.95
C LEU A 41 -9.87 18.81 -2.42
N GLY A 42 -10.27 18.45 -1.20
CA GLY A 42 -11.52 18.88 -0.58
C GLY A 42 -12.38 17.69 -0.16
N ASN A 43 -13.60 17.99 0.26
CA ASN A 43 -14.59 17.00 0.65
C ASN A 43 -15.91 17.21 -0.10
N GLU A 44 -16.58 16.10 -0.39
CA GLU A 44 -17.93 16.09 -0.94
C GLU A 44 -18.78 15.18 -0.06
N LYS A 45 -19.79 15.77 0.60
CA LYS A 45 -20.59 15.08 1.62
C LYS A 45 -19.69 14.46 2.71
N ASP A 46 -19.70 13.14 2.83
CA ASP A 46 -18.96 12.35 3.83
C ASP A 46 -17.65 11.76 3.29
N TYR A 47 -17.24 12.13 2.07
CA TYR A 47 -16.02 11.64 1.43
C TYR A 47 -14.96 12.72 1.27
N PHE A 48 -13.70 12.33 1.43
CA PHE A 48 -12.51 13.14 1.25
C PHE A 48 -11.85 12.79 -0.08
N LYS A 49 -11.57 13.81 -0.91
CA LYS A 49 -10.93 13.63 -2.21
C LYS A 49 -9.43 13.83 -2.09
N TYR A 50 -8.67 12.90 -2.66
CA TYR A 50 -7.21 12.94 -2.70
C TYR A 50 -6.69 12.79 -4.11
N HIS A 51 -5.59 13.48 -4.39
CA HIS A 51 -4.71 13.17 -5.50
C HIS A 51 -3.40 12.64 -4.92
N VAL A 52 -3.01 11.42 -5.31
CA VAL A 52 -1.77 10.76 -4.92
C VAL A 52 -0.85 10.72 -6.12
N LEU A 53 0.33 11.33 -6.00
CA LEU A 53 1.34 11.39 -7.05
C LEU A 53 2.63 10.75 -6.56
N VAL A 54 3.04 9.64 -7.17
CA VAL A 54 4.34 9.00 -6.90
C VAL A 54 5.42 9.69 -7.73
N VAL A 55 6.28 10.44 -7.05
CA VAL A 55 7.32 11.27 -7.68
C VAL A 55 8.66 10.56 -7.84
N ASP A 56 8.89 9.46 -7.11
CA ASP A 56 10.12 8.67 -7.22
C ASP A 56 9.88 7.16 -6.97
N PHE A 57 10.66 6.33 -7.68
CA PHE A 57 10.71 4.87 -7.55
C PHE A 57 12.16 4.40 -7.42
N ASN A 58 12.52 3.85 -6.27
CA ASN A 58 13.85 3.32 -6.00
C ASN A 58 13.76 1.82 -5.66
N PHE A 59 14.09 0.98 -6.63
CA PHE A 59 14.01 -0.48 -6.50
C PHE A 59 15.42 -1.04 -6.47
N SER A 60 15.73 -1.86 -5.46
CA SER A 60 17.09 -2.38 -5.23
C SER A 60 17.59 -3.31 -6.34
N ASN A 61 16.71 -3.71 -7.26
CA ASN A 61 16.96 -4.65 -8.33
C ASN A 61 16.69 -4.05 -9.71
N ASP A 62 16.68 -2.71 -9.85
CA ASP A 62 16.39 -2.03 -11.13
C ASP A 62 17.56 -2.07 -12.15
N ASP A 63 18.63 -2.75 -11.81
CA ASP A 63 19.76 -3.06 -12.69
C ASP A 63 19.46 -4.21 -13.66
N ASN A 64 18.67 -5.20 -13.23
CA ASN A 64 18.28 -6.37 -14.02
C ASN A 64 16.94 -6.16 -14.78
N ALA A 65 16.70 -7.01 -15.78
CA ALA A 65 15.54 -6.92 -16.66
C ALA A 65 14.21 -6.99 -15.89
N MET A 66 14.10 -7.85 -14.88
CA MET A 66 12.86 -8.01 -14.11
C MET A 66 12.57 -6.79 -13.23
N GLY A 67 13.57 -6.21 -12.58
CA GLY A 67 13.36 -4.99 -11.79
C GLY A 67 13.00 -3.80 -12.67
N LYS A 68 13.62 -3.66 -13.85
CA LYS A 68 13.23 -2.65 -14.85
C LYS A 68 11.79 -2.83 -15.31
N PHE A 69 11.40 -4.07 -15.61
CA PHE A 69 10.03 -4.41 -15.97
C PHE A 69 9.03 -4.04 -14.86
N LEU A 70 9.28 -4.44 -13.61
CA LEU A 70 8.41 -4.11 -12.48
C LEU A 70 8.34 -2.60 -12.22
N LYS A 71 9.45 -1.87 -12.36
CA LYS A 71 9.49 -0.41 -12.25
C LYS A 71 8.64 0.24 -13.34
N GLN A 72 8.74 -0.23 -14.59
CA GLN A 72 7.90 0.22 -15.69
C GLN A 72 6.40 -0.01 -15.44
N ILE A 73 6.03 -1.16 -14.87
CA ILE A 73 4.64 -1.44 -14.46
C ILE A 73 4.20 -0.52 -13.32
N SER A 74 5.08 -0.22 -12.37
CA SER A 74 4.74 0.59 -11.21
C SER A 74 4.30 2.01 -11.56
N TYR A 75 4.82 2.56 -12.67
CA TYR A 75 4.32 3.81 -13.25
C TYR A 75 2.86 3.75 -13.70
N LEU A 76 2.20 2.59 -13.78
CA LEU A 76 0.75 2.56 -14.02
C LEU A 76 -0.03 3.25 -12.89
N PHE A 77 0.45 3.16 -11.65
CA PHE A 77 -0.23 3.62 -10.44
C PHE A 77 0.48 4.81 -9.78
N ASP A 78 1.25 5.58 -10.55
CA ASP A 78 1.94 6.77 -10.05
C ASP A 78 1.03 8.00 -9.91
N GLU A 79 -0.19 7.96 -10.46
CA GLU A 79 -1.16 9.05 -10.40
C GLU A 79 -2.55 8.49 -10.11
N LEU A 80 -3.08 8.77 -8.91
CA LEU A 80 -4.36 8.25 -8.45
C LEU A 80 -5.23 9.38 -7.93
N GLU A 81 -6.49 9.41 -8.37
CA GLU A 81 -7.51 10.29 -7.82
C GLU A 81 -8.51 9.46 -7.02
N LEU A 82 -8.52 9.62 -5.69
CA LEU A 82 -9.22 8.73 -4.77
C LEU A 82 -10.32 9.49 -4.02
N ALA A 83 -11.45 8.83 -3.77
CA ALA A 83 -12.36 9.22 -2.71
C ALA A 83 -12.20 8.27 -1.52
N VAL A 84 -12.13 8.85 -0.32
CA VAL A 84 -11.86 8.13 0.92
C VAL A 84 -12.94 8.45 1.94
N ASP A 85 -13.41 7.44 2.66
CA ASP A 85 -14.42 7.63 3.71
C ASP A 85 -13.84 8.32 4.97
N LYS A 86 -14.71 8.60 5.94
CA LYS A 86 -14.31 9.20 7.23
C LYS A 86 -13.36 8.35 8.09
N ASN A 87 -13.25 7.06 7.80
CA ASN A 87 -12.37 6.16 8.53
C ASN A 87 -10.99 6.10 7.86
N GLY A 88 -10.89 6.41 6.56
CA GLY A 88 -9.65 6.30 5.80
C GLY A 88 -9.61 5.12 4.83
N HIS A 89 -10.76 4.57 4.45
CA HIS A 89 -10.88 3.53 3.42
C HIS A 89 -11.09 4.15 2.04
N ILE A 90 -10.48 3.57 1.01
CA ILE A 90 -10.73 3.96 -0.37
C ILE A 90 -12.11 3.44 -0.77
N VAL A 91 -12.98 4.33 -1.25
CA VAL A 91 -14.34 3.97 -1.68
C VAL A 91 -14.58 4.18 -3.17
N GLU A 92 -13.74 4.97 -3.84
CA GLU A 92 -13.86 5.28 -5.26
C GLU A 92 -12.50 5.68 -5.85
N ILE A 93 -12.31 5.40 -7.14
CA ILE A 93 -11.14 5.71 -7.96
C ILE A 93 -11.60 6.55 -9.16
N ASN A 94 -11.52 7.86 -8.99
CA ASN A 94 -12.08 8.84 -9.93
C ASN A 94 -11.39 8.84 -11.30
N ASN A 95 -10.16 8.33 -11.40
CA ASN A 95 -9.38 8.27 -12.64
C ASN A 95 -9.21 6.83 -13.20
N LEU A 96 -10.11 5.89 -12.87
CA LEU A 96 -10.01 4.49 -13.33
C LEU A 96 -9.90 4.36 -14.86
N ASP A 97 -10.68 5.10 -15.64
CA ASP A 97 -10.62 5.03 -17.11
C ASP A 97 -9.29 5.54 -17.66
N PHE A 98 -8.67 6.53 -17.00
CA PHE A 98 -7.32 6.98 -17.32
C PHE A 98 -6.29 5.86 -17.06
N LEU A 99 -6.39 5.15 -15.93
CA LEU A 99 -5.52 4.01 -15.61
C LEU A 99 -5.68 2.88 -16.65
N ARG A 100 -6.91 2.57 -17.07
CA ARG A 100 -7.18 1.57 -18.12
C ARG A 100 -6.54 1.95 -19.46
N LEU A 101 -6.70 3.19 -19.89
CA LEU A 101 -6.09 3.69 -21.13
C LEU A 101 -4.56 3.69 -21.05
N ARG A 102 -4.00 4.04 -19.88
CA ARG A 102 -2.56 3.99 -19.61
C ARG A 102 -2.04 2.56 -19.65
N TRP A 103 -2.78 1.62 -19.05
CA TRP A 103 -2.47 0.20 -19.07
C TRP A 103 -2.43 -0.37 -20.48
N MET A 104 -3.43 -0.07 -21.32
CA MET A 104 -3.45 -0.53 -22.72
C MET A 104 -2.18 -0.11 -23.48
N LYS A 105 -1.74 1.15 -23.33
CA LYS A 105 -0.52 1.66 -23.97
C LYS A 105 0.75 1.03 -23.38
N LEU A 106 0.79 0.89 -22.05
CA LEU A 106 1.93 0.31 -21.34
C LEU A 106 2.13 -1.16 -21.68
N ALA A 107 1.06 -1.95 -21.63
CA ALA A 107 1.06 -3.38 -21.96
C ALA A 107 1.49 -3.61 -23.42
N ALA A 108 0.93 -2.87 -24.38
CA ALA A 108 1.32 -2.97 -25.78
C ALA A 108 2.82 -2.70 -25.98
N ARG A 109 3.35 -1.63 -25.38
CA ARG A 109 4.78 -1.30 -25.44
C ARG A 109 5.66 -2.38 -24.78
N LEU A 110 5.25 -2.89 -23.63
CA LEU A 110 6.04 -3.89 -22.91
C LEU A 110 6.04 -5.25 -23.62
N SER A 111 4.94 -5.62 -24.29
CA SER A 111 4.83 -6.86 -25.07
C SER A 111 5.77 -6.93 -26.27
N GLU A 112 6.30 -5.80 -26.76
CA GLU A 112 7.29 -5.79 -27.85
C GLU A 112 8.63 -6.43 -27.45
N ASN A 113 8.96 -6.41 -26.16
CA ASN A 113 10.28 -6.83 -25.66
C ASN A 113 10.20 -7.82 -24.48
N HIS A 114 8.99 -8.13 -23.99
CA HIS A 114 8.77 -9.07 -22.90
C HIS A 114 7.70 -10.07 -23.32
N GLU A 115 8.12 -11.31 -23.49
CA GLU A 115 7.26 -12.43 -23.86
C GLU A 115 7.49 -13.62 -22.93
N GLY A 116 6.51 -14.53 -22.92
CA GLY A 116 6.55 -15.75 -22.13
C GLY A 116 5.37 -15.85 -21.18
N GLU A 117 5.08 -17.08 -20.77
CA GLU A 117 3.89 -17.40 -19.95
C GLU A 117 3.83 -16.59 -18.66
N ALA A 118 4.96 -16.43 -17.96
CA ALA A 118 5.01 -15.65 -16.73
C ALA A 118 4.65 -14.16 -16.94
N ILE A 119 5.11 -13.55 -18.03
CA ILE A 119 4.81 -12.14 -18.37
C ILE A 119 3.34 -12.01 -18.76
N ASN A 120 2.83 -12.92 -19.60
CA ASN A 120 1.43 -12.93 -20.04
C ASN A 120 0.46 -13.11 -18.86
N ASN A 121 0.81 -13.99 -17.92
CA ASN A 121 0.06 -14.17 -16.69
C ASN A 121 0.05 -12.89 -15.85
N TYR A 122 1.20 -12.22 -15.73
CA TYR A 122 1.30 -10.96 -14.99
C TYR A 122 0.47 -9.85 -15.64
N PHE A 123 0.50 -9.71 -16.98
CA PHE A 123 -0.37 -8.77 -17.70
C PHE A 123 -1.85 -9.08 -17.50
N SER A 124 -2.22 -10.36 -17.50
CA SER A 124 -3.59 -10.78 -17.27
C SER A 124 -4.05 -10.44 -15.85
N GLN A 125 -3.17 -10.59 -14.85
CA GLN A 125 -3.46 -10.18 -13.46
C GLN A 125 -3.71 -8.67 -13.35
N ILE A 126 -2.85 -7.83 -13.93
CA ILE A 126 -3.06 -6.37 -13.92
C ILE A 126 -4.35 -5.99 -14.65
N SER A 127 -4.63 -6.63 -15.79
CA SER A 127 -5.87 -6.39 -16.54
C SER A 127 -7.11 -6.75 -15.71
N SER A 128 -7.07 -7.87 -14.99
CA SER A 128 -8.13 -8.30 -14.07
C SER A 128 -8.31 -7.34 -12.89
N VAL A 129 -7.23 -6.77 -12.35
CA VAL A 129 -7.29 -5.75 -11.29
C VAL A 129 -7.99 -4.48 -11.78
N LEU A 130 -7.76 -4.05 -13.02
CA LEU A 130 -8.35 -2.84 -13.61
C LEU A 130 -9.77 -3.05 -14.19
N GLU A 131 -10.23 -4.29 -14.30
CA GLU A 131 -11.54 -4.62 -14.86
C GLU A 131 -12.67 -4.16 -13.95
N GLU A 132 -12.54 -4.39 -12.65
CA GLU A 132 -13.52 -4.04 -11.62
C GLU A 132 -12.91 -3.07 -10.60
N GLU A 133 -13.59 -1.94 -10.33
CA GLU A 133 -13.10 -0.92 -9.40
C GLU A 133 -12.85 -1.48 -8.00
N SER A 134 -13.71 -2.37 -7.51
CA SER A 134 -13.55 -3.03 -6.20
C SER A 134 -12.27 -3.87 -6.10
N ARG A 135 -11.83 -4.48 -7.19
CA ARG A 135 -10.55 -5.23 -7.24
C ARG A 135 -9.37 -4.27 -7.21
N LEU A 136 -9.45 -3.15 -7.92
CA LEU A 136 -8.42 -2.12 -7.87
C LEU A 136 -8.34 -1.48 -6.47
N ILE A 137 -9.46 -1.18 -5.84
CA ILE A 137 -9.51 -0.70 -4.46
C ILE A 137 -8.81 -1.70 -3.53
N SER A 138 -9.22 -2.97 -3.58
CA SER A 138 -8.61 -4.04 -2.76
C SER A 138 -7.10 -4.17 -3.00
N PHE A 139 -6.66 -4.02 -4.24
CA PHE A 139 -5.24 -4.03 -4.61
C PHE A 139 -4.49 -2.82 -4.02
N LEU A 140 -5.06 -1.62 -4.12
CA LEU A 140 -4.45 -0.39 -3.61
C LEU A 140 -4.41 -0.33 -2.08
N GLU A 141 -5.39 -0.93 -1.41
CA GLU A 141 -5.45 -1.07 0.06
C GLU A 141 -4.51 -2.16 0.61
N GLY A 142 -3.83 -2.92 -0.25
CA GLY A 142 -2.79 -3.87 0.17
C GLY A 142 -1.58 -3.15 0.81
N TYR A 143 -0.93 -3.80 1.79
CA TYR A 143 0.22 -3.21 2.52
C TYR A 143 1.41 -2.84 1.62
N ASN A 144 1.58 -3.54 0.50
CA ASN A 144 2.61 -3.27 -0.51
C ASN A 144 2.26 -2.11 -1.45
N MET A 145 1.04 -1.58 -1.38
CA MET A 145 0.56 -0.44 -2.14
C MET A 145 0.37 0.76 -1.21
N PHE A 146 -0.85 1.27 -1.05
CA PHE A 146 -1.16 2.42 -0.20
C PHE A 146 -1.92 2.00 1.08
N GLY A 147 -1.99 0.71 1.37
CA GLY A 147 -2.68 0.16 2.54
C GLY A 147 -2.16 0.69 3.87
N LEU A 148 -0.89 1.08 4.00
CA LEU A 148 -0.44 1.71 5.24
C LEU A 148 -0.93 3.15 5.43
N LEU A 149 -1.37 3.80 4.35
CA LEU A 149 -1.89 5.17 4.34
C LEU A 149 -3.42 5.22 4.37
N PHE A 150 -4.08 4.38 3.56
CA PHE A 150 -5.53 4.26 3.47
C PHE A 150 -6.01 2.90 4.01
N ASN A 151 -5.93 2.73 5.34
CA ASN A 151 -6.31 1.48 6.04
C ASN A 151 -7.55 1.60 6.93
N GLY A 152 -8.29 2.70 6.85
CA GLY A 152 -9.37 2.93 7.82
C GLY A 152 -8.89 3.35 9.22
N LEU A 153 -7.63 3.82 9.35
CA LEU A 153 -7.09 4.46 10.56
C LEU A 153 -6.65 5.89 10.27
N LEU A 154 -7.51 6.69 9.62
CA LEU A 154 -7.21 8.09 9.31
C LEU A 154 -6.99 8.94 10.57
N GLN A 155 -7.59 8.52 11.68
CA GLN A 155 -7.43 9.11 13.00
C GLN A 155 -7.01 8.03 14.00
N PRO A 156 -6.27 8.41 15.05
CA PRO A 156 -5.93 7.48 16.11
C PRO A 156 -7.18 6.97 16.82
N LEU A 157 -7.12 5.72 17.26
CA LEU A 157 -8.18 5.07 18.03
C LEU A 157 -7.97 5.27 19.53
N ASP A 158 -9.05 5.39 20.29
CA ASP A 158 -9.01 5.43 21.76
C ASP A 158 -9.20 4.04 22.39
N THR A 159 -9.78 3.10 21.65
CA THR A 159 -10.10 1.76 22.15
C THR A 159 -9.55 0.67 21.24
N LYS A 160 -9.41 -0.52 21.82
CA LYS A 160 -9.03 -1.73 21.10
C LYS A 160 -10.11 -2.09 20.10
N ILE A 161 -9.74 -2.37 18.85
CA ILE A 161 -10.65 -2.83 17.80
C ILE A 161 -10.16 -4.13 17.17
N LYS A 162 -11.05 -4.76 16.39
CA LYS A 162 -10.73 -5.86 15.48
C LYS A 162 -11.14 -5.49 14.06
N ARG A 163 -10.34 -5.88 13.07
CA ARG A 163 -10.69 -5.78 11.64
C ARG A 163 -10.12 -6.96 10.85
N VAL A 164 -10.62 -7.19 9.65
CA VAL A 164 -10.03 -8.13 8.70
C VAL A 164 -8.90 -7.41 7.95
N SER A 165 -7.72 -8.02 7.88
CA SER A 165 -6.57 -7.51 7.11
C SER A 165 -6.76 -7.70 5.60
N SER A 166 -5.93 -7.03 4.80
CA SER A 166 -5.85 -7.30 3.36
C SER A 166 -5.42 -8.73 3.01
N GLU A 167 -4.81 -9.45 3.97
CA GLU A 167 -4.39 -10.84 3.82
C GLU A 167 -5.44 -11.85 4.35
N GLY A 168 -6.62 -11.37 4.78
CA GLY A 168 -7.75 -12.20 5.16
C GLY A 168 -7.78 -12.72 6.61
N PHE A 169 -6.73 -12.49 7.40
CA PHE A 169 -6.74 -12.80 8.85
C PHE A 169 -7.28 -11.62 9.68
N THR A 170 -7.66 -11.86 10.94
CA THR A 170 -8.16 -10.82 11.84
C THR A 170 -7.01 -10.10 12.54
N GLU A 171 -6.97 -8.77 12.44
CA GLU A 171 -6.06 -7.91 13.19
C GLU A 171 -6.71 -7.43 14.48
N ILE A 172 -5.96 -7.53 15.56
CA ILE A 172 -6.24 -6.88 16.82
C ILE A 172 -5.40 -5.61 16.88
N ILE A 173 -6.07 -4.46 16.97
CA ILE A 173 -5.41 -3.15 17.05
C ILE A 173 -5.59 -2.61 18.45
N THR A 174 -4.48 -2.34 19.14
CA THR A 174 -4.48 -1.86 20.52
C THR A 174 -3.80 -0.49 20.57
N PRO A 175 -4.51 0.57 21.01
CA PRO A 175 -3.91 1.88 21.19
C PRO A 175 -3.10 1.96 22.47
N VAL A 176 -1.94 2.61 22.39
CA VAL A 176 -1.02 2.89 23.48
C VAL A 176 -0.66 4.37 23.43
N ARG A 177 -0.88 5.10 24.51
CA ARG A 177 -0.49 6.52 24.61
C ARG A 177 0.94 6.61 25.12
N ASP A 178 1.78 7.36 24.40
CA ASP A 178 3.16 7.62 24.76
C ASP A 178 3.46 9.12 24.59
N GLY A 179 3.36 9.88 25.68
CA GLY A 179 3.49 11.34 25.63
C GLY A 179 2.43 11.99 24.75
N ASP A 180 2.88 12.69 23.71
CA ASP A 180 2.06 13.35 22.68
C ASP A 180 1.64 12.43 21.52
N LYS A 181 2.12 11.19 21.54
CA LYS A 181 1.86 10.19 20.50
C LYS A 181 0.77 9.20 20.90
N ILE A 182 0.04 8.73 19.90
CA ILE A 182 -0.78 7.53 20.00
C ILE A 182 -0.18 6.48 19.07
N ILE A 183 0.23 5.35 19.67
CA ILE A 183 0.80 4.21 18.97
C ILE A 183 -0.27 3.13 18.89
N LEU A 184 -0.63 2.71 17.68
CA LEU A 184 -1.53 1.58 17.45
C LEU A 184 -0.69 0.34 17.15
N THR A 185 -0.55 -0.56 18.12
CA THR A 185 0.11 -1.85 17.90
C THR A 185 -0.90 -2.84 17.31
N THR A 186 -0.51 -3.54 16.25
CA THR A 186 -1.35 -4.55 15.59
C THR A 186 -0.74 -5.95 15.72
N ALA A 187 -1.58 -6.93 15.99
CA ALA A 187 -1.22 -8.35 16.08
C ALA A 187 -2.31 -9.19 15.42
N ALA A 188 -1.96 -10.38 14.93
CA ALA A 188 -2.94 -11.29 14.37
C ALA A 188 -3.67 -12.06 15.47
N GLU A 189 -4.99 -12.19 15.30
CA GLU A 189 -5.78 -13.22 15.97
C GLU A 189 -5.85 -14.43 15.03
N ASP A 190 -5.29 -15.56 15.50
CA ASP A 190 -5.27 -16.85 14.79
C ASP A 190 -4.85 -16.72 13.31
N PRO A 191 -3.57 -16.40 13.00
CA PRO A 191 -3.10 -16.19 11.62
C PRO A 191 -2.97 -17.48 10.79
N GLU A 192 -2.97 -18.65 11.43
CA GLU A 192 -2.73 -19.95 10.79
C GLU A 192 -3.67 -20.28 9.61
N PRO A 193 -4.99 -19.99 9.65
CA PRO A 193 -5.88 -20.23 8.51
C PRO A 193 -5.55 -19.41 7.26
N ALA A 194 -4.82 -18.29 7.42
CA ALA A 194 -4.32 -17.47 6.32
C ALA A 194 -2.89 -17.88 5.86
N GLY A 195 -2.32 -18.94 6.45
CA GLY A 195 -0.96 -19.39 6.15
C GLY A 195 0.13 -18.43 6.66
N ILE A 196 -0.17 -17.63 7.69
CA ILE A 196 0.76 -16.64 8.24
C ILE A 196 1.38 -17.19 9.52
N ASP A 197 2.71 -17.30 9.52
CA ASP A 197 3.49 -17.77 10.67
C ASP A 197 3.71 -16.66 11.70
N HIS A 198 3.80 -15.42 11.23
CA HIS A 198 4.03 -14.26 12.07
C HIS A 198 3.41 -13.00 11.47
N PHE A 199 2.74 -12.23 12.32
CA PHE A 199 2.30 -10.88 11.98
C PHE A 199 2.54 -9.93 13.15
N ARG A 200 3.08 -8.76 12.84
CA ARG A 200 3.03 -7.59 13.72
C ARG A 200 2.89 -6.33 12.88
N GLY A 201 2.29 -5.31 13.47
CA GLY A 201 2.33 -3.97 12.90
C GLY A 201 2.23 -2.87 13.93
N LEU A 202 2.42 -1.67 13.44
CA LEU A 202 2.53 -0.45 14.23
C LEU A 202 2.05 0.73 13.38
N PHE A 203 1.28 1.63 13.98
CA PHE A 203 1.01 2.95 13.41
C PHE A 203 1.26 4.00 14.48
N VAL A 204 2.02 5.04 14.15
CA VAL A 204 2.39 6.11 15.08
C VAL A 204 1.69 7.39 14.63
N PHE A 205 0.81 7.88 15.49
CA PHE A 205 0.11 9.14 15.28
C PHE A 205 0.68 10.21 16.19
N ARG A 206 0.97 11.38 15.62
CA ARG A 206 1.29 12.61 16.37
C ARG A 206 0.39 13.72 15.87
N GLU A 207 -0.19 14.49 16.79
CA GLU A 207 -1.12 15.60 16.45
C GLU A 207 -2.27 15.17 15.51
N GLY A 208 -2.68 13.90 15.58
CA GLY A 208 -3.75 13.34 14.74
C GLY A 208 -3.31 12.95 13.32
N HIS A 209 -2.01 12.92 13.03
CA HIS A 209 -1.45 12.54 11.74
C HIS A 209 -0.65 11.24 11.84
N ASN A 210 -0.84 10.32 10.89
CA ASN A 210 -0.02 9.12 10.77
C ASN A 210 1.40 9.52 10.29
N GLU A 211 2.38 9.46 11.19
CA GLU A 211 3.80 9.75 10.89
C GLU A 211 4.52 8.49 10.39
N GLU A 212 4.17 7.32 10.94
CA GLU A 212 4.85 6.06 10.66
C GLU A 212 3.85 4.90 10.66
N GLY A 213 3.91 4.06 9.65
CA GLY A 213 3.21 2.79 9.59
C GLY A 213 4.20 1.66 9.31
N PHE A 214 4.02 0.52 9.94
CA PHE A 214 4.85 -0.66 9.72
C PHE A 214 4.02 -1.93 9.84
N THR A 215 4.25 -2.89 8.94
CA THR A 215 3.79 -4.26 9.10
C THR A 215 4.90 -5.24 8.74
N GLU A 216 4.99 -6.34 9.47
CA GLU A 216 5.89 -7.47 9.21
C GLU A 216 5.07 -8.74 9.13
N ILE A 217 5.23 -9.47 8.04
CA ILE A 217 4.50 -10.71 7.74
C ILE A 217 5.52 -11.79 7.40
N LYS A 218 5.45 -12.92 8.08
CA LYS A 218 6.14 -14.15 7.67
C LYS A 218 5.10 -15.15 7.23
N LYS A 219 5.24 -15.64 6.01
CA LYS A 219 4.41 -16.70 5.44
C LYS A 219 5.25 -17.52 4.46
N ASP A 220 5.14 -18.83 4.55
CA ASP A 220 5.94 -19.78 3.78
C ASP A 220 7.45 -19.44 3.88
N ASN A 221 8.16 -19.44 2.75
CA ASN A 221 9.58 -19.05 2.66
C ASN A 221 9.76 -17.55 2.38
N THR A 222 8.79 -16.71 2.74
CA THR A 222 8.85 -15.26 2.49
C THR A 222 8.64 -14.46 3.77
N HIS A 223 9.47 -13.44 3.94
CA HIS A 223 9.35 -12.46 5.01
C HIS A 223 9.21 -11.07 4.39
N LEU A 224 8.01 -10.52 4.54
CA LEU A 224 7.59 -9.23 4.00
C LEU A 224 7.63 -8.17 5.10
N LYS A 225 8.18 -7.00 4.77
CA LYS A 225 8.11 -5.82 5.62
C LYS A 225 7.58 -4.67 4.80
N HIS A 226 6.54 -4.02 5.28
CA HIS A 226 5.99 -2.82 4.67
C HIS A 226 6.17 -1.67 5.64
N SER A 227 6.59 -0.51 5.13
CA SER A 227 6.74 0.69 5.91
C SER A 227 6.19 1.90 5.18
N LEU A 228 5.64 2.82 5.95
CA LEU A 228 5.18 4.14 5.57
C LEU A 228 5.88 5.12 6.51
N LEU A 229 6.50 6.15 5.97
CA LEU A 229 7.10 7.22 6.75
C LEU A 229 6.72 8.56 6.14
N TRP A 230 6.17 9.46 6.95
CA TRP A 230 6.01 10.86 6.57
C TRP A 230 7.39 11.53 6.55
N ILE A 231 7.72 12.20 5.44
CA ILE A 231 9.06 12.79 5.21
C ILE A 231 9.02 14.29 4.87
N GLY A 232 7.86 14.94 4.94
CA GLY A 232 7.70 16.36 4.60
C GLY A 232 6.31 16.67 4.07
#